data_AF-D1ZZE9-F1
#
_entry.id   AF-D1ZZE9-F1
#
_cell.length_a   1.000
_cell.length_b   1.000
_cell.length_c   1.000
_cell.angle_alpha   90.00
_cell.angle_beta   90.00
_cell.angle_gamma   90.00
#
_symmetry.space_group_name_H-M   'P 1'
#
loop_
_entity.id
_entity.type
_entity.pdbx_description
1 polymer ?
#
loop_
_entity_poly.entity_id
_entity_poly.type
_entity_poly.pdbx_seq_one_letter_code
_entity_poly.pdbx_strand_id
1 'polypeptide(L)'
;MPPKLSSLRHFIKPQSGFKRFYSNGLPENLRRNYEKFQREDGVPVYLKGGATDRLLLGLTAVILAVGFVESVRSLLRLDRKK
;
A
#
# COMPACT_ATOMS: atom_id res chain seq x y z
N MET A 1 -5.90 -17.26 17.66
CA MET A 1 -4.65 -17.04 16.89
C MET A 1 -5.02 -16.44 15.55
N PRO A 2 -4.54 -15.25 15.16
CA PRO A 2 -4.78 -14.74 13.81
C PRO A 2 -4.06 -15.62 12.78
N PRO A 3 -4.68 -15.91 11.62
CA PRO A 3 -4.07 -16.73 10.58
C PRO A 3 -2.82 -16.03 10.00
N LYS A 4 -1.74 -16.79 9.80
CA LYS A 4 -0.49 -16.28 9.23
C LYS A 4 -0.73 -15.80 7.80
N LEU A 5 -0.45 -14.51 7.53
CA LEU A 5 -0.53 -13.85 6.21
C LEU A 5 0.18 -14.60 5.06
N SER A 6 1.07 -15.53 5.38
CA SER A 6 1.73 -16.41 4.41
C SER A 6 0.78 -17.40 3.73
N SER A 7 -0.33 -17.82 4.36
CA SER A 7 -1.30 -18.74 3.73
C SER A 7 -2.21 -18.04 2.72
N LEU A 8 -2.39 -16.71 2.84
CA LEU A 8 -3.19 -15.90 1.90
C LEU A 8 -2.46 -15.63 0.59
N ARG A 9 -1.14 -15.85 0.51
CA ARG A 9 -0.38 -15.72 -0.74
C ARG A 9 -0.73 -16.79 -1.77
N HIS A 10 -1.21 -17.96 -1.35
CA HIS A 10 -1.66 -19.01 -2.27
C HIS A 10 -3.07 -18.78 -2.84
N PHE A 11 -3.85 -17.86 -2.24
CA PHE A 11 -5.22 -17.56 -2.69
C PHE A 11 -5.26 -16.51 -3.80
N ILE A 12 -4.24 -15.65 -3.89
CA ILE A 12 -4.06 -14.75 -5.04
C ILE A 12 -3.20 -15.47 -6.08
N LYS A 13 -3.71 -16.56 -6.65
CA LYS A 13 -3.15 -17.05 -7.93
C LYS A 13 -3.58 -16.06 -9.01
N PRO A 14 -2.67 -15.55 -9.87
CA PRO A 14 -3.10 -14.91 -11.10
C PRO A 14 -3.94 -15.93 -11.87
N GLN A 15 -5.23 -15.64 -12.07
CA GLN A 15 -6.12 -16.44 -12.90
C GLN A 15 -5.46 -16.59 -14.27
N SER A 16 -4.90 -17.76 -14.57
CA SER A 16 -4.21 -18.07 -15.82
C SER A 16 -5.11 -17.93 -17.05
N GLY A 17 -6.43 -17.88 -16.85
CA GLY A 17 -7.44 -17.54 -17.87
C GLY A 17 -7.63 -16.04 -18.14
N PHE A 18 -7.09 -15.14 -17.30
CA PHE A 18 -7.34 -13.70 -17.41
C PHE A 18 -6.52 -13.03 -18.54
N LYS A 19 -5.36 -13.60 -18.91
CA LYS A 19 -4.52 -13.08 -20.01
C LYS A 19 -5.25 -13.03 -21.37
N ARG A 20 -6.28 -13.87 -21.57
CA ARG A 20 -7.01 -13.93 -22.84
C ARG A 20 -7.93 -12.71 -23.06
N PHE A 21 -8.46 -12.12 -22.00
CA PHE A 21 -9.45 -11.04 -22.08
C PHE A 21 -8.84 -9.65 -22.38
N TYR A 22 -7.54 -9.47 -22.16
CA TYR A 22 -6.88 -8.17 -22.26
C TYR A 22 -6.28 -7.87 -23.64
N SER A 23 -6.19 -8.88 -24.52
CA SER A 23 -5.37 -8.79 -25.74
C SER A 23 -5.99 -8.00 -26.90
N ASN A 24 -7.31 -7.78 -26.94
CA ASN A 24 -7.98 -7.27 -28.15
C ASN A 24 -8.92 -6.06 -27.94
N GLY A 25 -8.90 -5.36 -26.80
CA GLY A 25 -9.86 -4.25 -26.59
C GLY A 25 -9.60 -3.26 -25.47
N LEU A 26 -8.43 -3.30 -24.81
CA LEU A 26 -8.15 -2.37 -23.72
C LEU A 26 -7.24 -1.23 -24.17
N PRO A 27 -7.49 0.00 -23.69
CA PRO A 27 -6.61 1.12 -23.95
C PRO A 27 -5.21 0.83 -23.38
N GLU A 28 -4.19 1.17 -24.14
CA GLU A 28 -2.78 0.83 -23.87
C GLU A 28 -2.31 1.25 -22.46
N ASN A 29 -2.81 2.39 -21.96
CA ASN A 29 -2.51 2.88 -20.61
C ASN A 29 -3.01 1.94 -19.51
N LEU A 30 -4.17 1.33 -19.72
CA LEU A 30 -4.77 0.41 -18.76
C LEU A 30 -4.02 -0.92 -18.77
N ARG A 31 -3.66 -1.43 -19.95
CA ARG A 31 -2.81 -2.64 -20.08
C ARG A 31 -1.49 -2.50 -19.33
N ARG A 32 -0.80 -1.37 -19.49
CA ARG A 32 0.46 -1.07 -18.78
C ARG A 32 0.28 -1.05 -17.26
N ASN A 33 -0.83 -0.49 -16.76
CA ASN A 33 -1.12 -0.50 -15.34
C ASN A 33 -1.37 -1.93 -14.83
N TYR A 34 -2.15 -2.74 -15.55
CA TYR A 34 -2.34 -4.14 -15.18
C TYR A 34 -1.02 -4.91 -15.11
N GLU A 35 -0.15 -4.76 -16.11
CA GLU A 35 1.18 -5.39 -16.10
C GLU A 35 2.03 -4.92 -14.92
N LYS A 36 2.04 -3.60 -14.65
CA LYS A 36 2.78 -3.02 -13.53
C LYS A 36 2.29 -3.55 -12.18
N PHE A 37 0.98 -3.61 -11.94
CA PHE A 37 0.40 -4.01 -10.66
C PHE A 37 0.27 -5.52 -10.47
N GLN A 38 0.29 -6.32 -11.54
CA GLN A 38 0.23 -7.78 -11.49
C GLN A 38 1.62 -8.45 -11.47
N ARG A 39 2.72 -7.69 -11.65
CA ARG A 39 4.09 -8.21 -11.60
C ARG A 39 4.39 -8.91 -10.26
N GLU A 40 4.92 -10.12 -10.27
CA GLU A 40 5.34 -10.83 -9.05
C GLU A 40 6.73 -10.37 -8.60
N ASP A 41 6.85 -9.13 -8.12
CA ASP A 41 8.10 -8.52 -7.66
C ASP A 41 8.25 -8.52 -6.12
N GLY A 42 7.26 -9.07 -5.41
CA GLY A 42 7.21 -9.04 -3.94
C GLY A 42 6.98 -7.64 -3.35
N VAL A 43 6.79 -6.62 -4.19
CA VAL A 43 6.54 -5.25 -3.74
C VAL A 43 5.07 -5.14 -3.29
N PRO A 44 4.81 -4.62 -2.08
CA PRO A 44 3.44 -4.43 -1.62
C PRO A 44 2.68 -3.45 -2.52
N VAL A 45 1.38 -3.68 -2.70
CA VAL A 45 0.52 -2.94 -3.64
C VAL A 45 0.61 -1.42 -3.45
N TYR A 46 0.67 -0.95 -2.20
CA TYR A 46 0.74 0.48 -1.85
C TYR A 46 2.10 1.15 -2.16
N LEU A 47 3.13 0.40 -2.57
CA LEU A 47 4.41 0.93 -3.04
C LEU A 47 4.66 0.66 -4.52
N LYS A 48 3.70 0.00 -5.19
CA LYS A 48 3.88 -0.54 -6.54
C LYS A 48 3.78 0.53 -7.62
N GLY A 49 3.22 1.70 -7.31
CA GLY A 49 3.21 2.90 -8.14
C GLY A 49 4.61 3.52 -8.30
N GLY A 50 5.56 3.22 -7.41
CA GLY A 50 6.99 3.53 -7.59
C GLY A 50 7.53 4.53 -6.57
N ALA A 51 8.40 5.44 -7.01
CA ALA A 51 9.10 6.38 -6.14
C ALA A 51 8.14 7.36 -5.44
N THR A 52 7.10 7.82 -6.14
CA THR A 52 6.10 8.74 -5.59
C THR A 52 5.36 8.14 -4.39
N ASP A 53 4.96 6.87 -4.47
CA ASP A 53 4.27 6.18 -3.38
C ASP A 53 5.14 6.10 -2.11
N ARG A 54 6.45 5.86 -2.29
CA ARG A 54 7.41 5.82 -1.17
C ARG A 54 7.57 7.18 -0.52
N LEU A 55 7.66 8.25 -1.32
CA LEU A 55 7.74 9.62 -0.81
C LEU A 55 6.47 9.99 -0.05
N LEU A 56 5.30 9.66 -0.62
CA LEU A 56 4.01 9.94 -0.01
C LEU A 56 3.88 9.21 1.34
N LEU A 57 4.20 7.92 1.39
CA LEU A 57 4.19 7.14 2.63
C LEU A 57 5.15 7.72 3.68
N GLY A 58 6.36 8.12 3.26
CA GLY A 58 7.35 8.74 4.14
C GLY A 58 6.84 10.05 4.75
N LEU A 59 6.27 10.93 3.94
CA LEU A 59 5.69 12.19 4.41
C LEU A 59 4.51 11.96 5.35
N THR A 60 3.61 11.04 5.01
CA THR A 60 2.49 10.69 5.88
C THR A 60 2.97 10.17 7.24
N ALA A 61 3.98 9.30 7.26
CA ALA A 61 4.55 8.78 8.50
C ALA A 61 5.16 9.89 9.37
N VAL A 62 5.86 10.85 8.76
CA VAL A 62 6.44 12.01 9.47
C VAL A 62 5.34 12.88 10.07
N ILE A 63 4.31 13.22 9.30
CA ILE A 63 3.20 14.06 9.78
C ILE A 63 2.49 13.39 10.96
N LEU A 64 2.22 12.08 10.86
CA LEU A 64 1.59 11.33 11.95
C LEU A 64 2.48 11.28 13.19
N ALA A 65 3.78 11.06 13.05
CA ALA A 65 4.71 11.05 14.17
C ALA A 65 4.77 12.41 14.88
N VAL A 66 4.87 13.51 14.13
CA VAL A 66 4.89 14.87 14.69
C VAL A 66 3.57 15.19 15.39
N GLY A 67 2.43 14.92 14.73
CA GLY A 67 1.11 15.16 15.30
C GLY A 67 0.86 14.33 16.57
N PHE A 68 1.36 13.10 16.62
CA PHE A 68 1.28 12.25 17.79
C PHE A 68 2.10 12.80 18.96
N VAL A 69 3.34 13.23 18.72
CA VAL A 69 4.19 13.83 19.76
C VAL A 69 3.57 15.09 20.35
N GLU A 70 3.05 15.99 19.51
CA GLU A 70 2.38 17.21 19.98
C GLU A 70 1.11 16.89 20.77
N SER A 71 0.36 15.88 20.35
CA SER A 71 -0.84 15.43 21.06
C SER A 71 -0.48 14.89 22.45
N VAL A 72 0.55 14.05 22.56
CA VAL A 72 1.04 13.53 23.85
C VAL A 72 1.56 14.68 24.73
N ARG A 73 2.32 15.62 24.15
CA ARG A 73 2.81 16.80 24.88
C ARG A 73 1.67 17.66 25.41
N SER A 74 0.61 17.83 24.63
CA SER A 74 -0.60 18.56 25.04
C SER A 74 -1.31 17.87 26.20
N LEU A 75 -1.49 16.55 26.11
CA LEU A 75 -2.09 15.76 27.19
C LEU A 75 -1.30 15.87 28.51
N LEU A 76 0.03 15.74 28.45
CA LEU A 76 0.88 15.87 29.63
C LEU A 76 0.88 17.29 30.22
N ARG A 77 0.71 18.33 29.38
CA ARG A 77 0.55 19.71 29.86
C ARG A 77 -0.76 19.90 30.61
N LEU A 78 -1.85 19.27 30.13
CA LEU A 78 -3.15 19.34 30.79
C LEU A 78 -3.13 18.61 32.14
N ASP A 79 -2.49 17.45 32.21
CA ASP A 79 -2.34 16.68 33.45
C ASP A 79 -1.60 17.46 34.53
N ARG A 80 -0.48 18.12 34.19
CA ARG A 80 0.31 18.94 35.12
C ARG A 80 -0.36 20.24 35.58
N LYS A 81 -1.45 20.66 34.93
CA LYS A 81 -2.15 21.91 35.24
C LYS A 81 -3.29 21.71 36.25
N LYS A 82 -3.53 20.47 36.65
CA LYS A 82 -4.49 20.05 37.68
C LYS A 82 -3.78 19.94 39.03
#